data_AF-A0A7S3XLL1-F1
#
_entry.id   AF-A0A7S3XLL1-F1
#
_cell.length_a   1.000
_cell.length_b   1.000
_cell.length_c   1.000
_cell.angle_alpha   90.00
_cell.angle_beta   90.00
_cell.angle_gamma   90.00
#
_symmetry.space_group_name_H-M   'P 1'
#
loop_
_entity.id
_entity.type
_entity.pdbx_description
1 polymer ?
#
loop_
_entity_poly.entity_id
_entity_poly.type
_entity_poly.pdbx_seq_one_letter_code
_entity_poly.pdbx_strand_id
1 'polypeptide(L)'
;GADKALAVCLAGLRRELAARAVRLRDFLGAQDRFRSGEVTRARFANALAVAGLRLSAAQLELVSDAFASDKRRDMVDWQAFLKRMEKTEDPHANMAASQSVEEADKLEEILGRIRTTTRQRCLFLRPFFQDYDRNNRWQVTKTQMFAVLDNIGLKLTDEERDILFAAFQVREGVQLTNRMNYKNFVREVDDIEER
;
A
#
# COMPACT_ATOMS: atom_id res chain seq x y z
N GLY A 1 -1.46 -30.15 -17.88
CA GLY A 1 -1.19 -29.26 -19.02
C GLY A 1 -0.46 -28.02 -18.56
N ALA A 2 0.26 -27.36 -19.46
CA ALA A 2 1.06 -26.16 -19.18
C ALA A 2 0.24 -25.04 -18.51
N ASP A 3 -1.00 -24.81 -18.95
CA ASP A 3 -1.90 -23.80 -18.37
C ASP A 3 -2.20 -24.03 -16.88
N LYS A 4 -2.39 -25.29 -16.47
CA LYS A 4 -2.63 -25.63 -15.07
C LYS A 4 -1.38 -25.38 -14.22
N ALA A 5 -0.20 -25.69 -14.75
CA ALA A 5 1.07 -25.43 -14.08
C ALA A 5 1.31 -23.92 -13.93
N LEU A 6 1.01 -23.15 -14.96
CA LEU A 6 1.11 -21.69 -14.94
C LEU A 6 0.15 -21.09 -13.91
N ALA A 7 -1.11 -21.53 -13.88
CA ALA A 7 -2.09 -21.06 -12.91
C ALA A 7 -1.64 -21.30 -11.45
N VAL A 8 -1.12 -22.50 -11.15
CA VAL A 8 -0.57 -22.86 -9.83
C VAL A 8 0.65 -21.99 -9.50
N CYS A 9 1.55 -21.76 -10.46
CA CYS A 9 2.72 -20.91 -10.27
C CYS A 9 2.32 -19.47 -9.93
N LEU A 10 1.42 -18.87 -10.72
CA LEU A 10 0.93 -17.51 -10.47
C LEU A 10 0.19 -17.40 -9.14
N ALA A 11 -0.58 -18.42 -8.73
CA ALA A 11 -1.22 -18.43 -7.41
C ALA A 11 -0.19 -18.46 -6.26
N GLY A 12 0.92 -19.19 -6.43
CA GLY A 12 2.06 -19.17 -5.51
C GLY A 12 2.65 -17.76 -5.36
N LEU A 13 2.97 -17.12 -6.48
CA LEU A 13 3.54 -15.78 -6.52
C LEU A 13 2.62 -14.73 -5.88
N ARG A 14 1.30 -14.79 -6.12
CA ARG A 14 0.34 -13.89 -5.48
C ARG A 14 0.36 -14.00 -3.96
N ARG A 15 0.43 -15.23 -3.42
CA ARG A 15 0.51 -15.44 -1.96
C ARG A 15 1.78 -14.86 -1.37
N GLU A 16 2.92 -15.03 -2.05
CA GLU A 16 4.20 -14.45 -1.61
C GLU A 16 4.19 -12.92 -1.63
N LEU A 17 3.59 -12.30 -2.66
CA LEU A 17 3.44 -10.84 -2.73
C LEU A 17 2.52 -10.30 -1.64
N ALA A 18 1.36 -10.94 -1.43
CA ALA A 18 0.38 -10.53 -0.43
C ALA A 18 0.96 -10.58 0.99
N ALA A 19 1.79 -11.59 1.30
CA ALA A 19 2.45 -11.71 2.60
C ALA A 19 3.48 -10.60 2.89
N ARG A 20 3.90 -9.84 1.88
CA ARG A 20 5.02 -8.89 1.99
C ARG A 20 4.66 -7.45 1.64
N ALA A 21 3.42 -7.19 1.21
CA ALA A 21 2.96 -5.87 0.75
C ALA A 21 3.90 -5.23 -0.30
N VAL A 22 4.48 -6.05 -1.19
CA VAL A 22 5.44 -5.60 -2.21
C VAL A 22 4.73 -5.15 -3.48
N ARG A 23 5.02 -3.92 -3.93
CA ARG A 23 4.53 -3.38 -5.21
C ARG A 23 5.38 -3.90 -6.36
N LEU A 24 5.00 -5.05 -6.93
CA LEU A 24 5.76 -5.70 -8.01
C LEU A 24 5.97 -4.80 -9.25
N ARG A 25 5.03 -3.88 -9.51
CA ARG A 25 5.10 -2.89 -10.59
C ARG A 25 6.35 -1.99 -10.50
N ASP A 26 6.76 -1.61 -9.30
CA ASP A 26 7.89 -0.70 -9.10
C ASP A 26 9.21 -1.37 -9.54
N PHE A 27 9.35 -2.67 -9.25
CA PHE A 27 10.53 -3.45 -9.64
C PHE A 27 10.57 -3.73 -11.14
N LEU A 28 9.44 -4.08 -11.75
CA LEU A 28 9.36 -4.34 -13.20
C LEU A 28 9.50 -3.07 -14.02
N GLY A 29 8.85 -1.98 -13.60
CA GLY A 29 8.94 -0.67 -14.25
C GLY A 29 10.35 -0.09 -14.20
N ALA A 30 11.09 -0.29 -13.11
CA ALA A 30 12.49 0.12 -13.02
C ALA A 30 13.40 -0.56 -14.05
N GLN A 31 13.06 -1.77 -14.51
CA GLN A 31 13.81 -2.51 -15.53
C GLN A 31 13.47 -2.09 -16.97
N ASP A 32 12.35 -1.39 -17.17
CA ASP A 32 11.83 -0.92 -18.45
C ASP A 32 12.04 0.60 -18.62
N ARG A 33 13.32 1.01 -18.72
CA ARG A 33 13.73 2.43 -18.84
C ARG A 33 13.01 3.19 -19.96
N PHE A 34 12.67 2.50 -21.05
CA PHE A 34 12.00 3.11 -22.22
C PHE A 34 10.48 3.03 -22.15
N ARG A 35 9.91 2.49 -21.07
CA ARG A 35 8.46 2.31 -20.88
C ARG A 35 7.82 1.58 -22.04
N SER A 36 8.53 0.59 -22.58
CA SER A 36 8.11 -0.18 -23.74
C SER A 36 7.02 -1.21 -23.43
N GLY A 37 6.78 -1.51 -22.16
CA GLY A 37 5.92 -2.59 -21.69
C GLY A 37 6.61 -3.96 -21.68
N GLU A 38 7.88 -4.03 -22.10
CA GLU A 38 8.62 -5.27 -22.30
C GLU A 38 10.00 -5.19 -21.64
N VAL A 39 10.48 -6.31 -21.09
CA VAL A 39 11.83 -6.43 -20.51
C VAL A 39 12.48 -7.73 -20.94
N THR A 40 13.81 -7.78 -21.03
CA THR A 40 14.52 -9.03 -21.33
C THR A 40 14.23 -10.06 -20.24
N ARG A 41 14.26 -11.37 -20.58
CA ARG A 41 14.10 -12.47 -19.59
C ARG A 41 15.02 -12.33 -18.36
N ALA A 42 16.27 -11.91 -18.56
CA ALA A 42 17.23 -11.70 -17.46
C ALA A 42 16.80 -10.57 -16.51
N ARG A 43 16.34 -9.44 -17.06
CA ARG A 43 15.82 -8.31 -16.26
C ARG A 43 14.52 -8.67 -15.56
N PHE A 44 13.64 -9.44 -16.21
CA PHE A 44 12.43 -9.97 -15.59
C PHE A 44 12.78 -10.84 -14.38
N ALA A 45 13.68 -11.82 -14.56
CA ALA A 45 14.14 -12.69 -13.48
C ALA A 45 14.76 -11.89 -12.31
N ASN A 46 15.59 -10.90 -12.63
CA ASN A 46 16.19 -10.03 -11.62
C ASN A 46 15.14 -9.23 -10.84
N ALA A 47 14.15 -8.64 -11.52
CA ALA A 47 13.07 -7.90 -10.87
C ALA A 47 12.27 -8.78 -9.90
N LEU A 48 11.95 -10.02 -10.29
CA LEU A 48 11.25 -10.97 -9.41
C LEU A 48 12.11 -11.32 -8.18
N ALA A 49 13.41 -11.57 -8.37
CA ALA A 49 14.33 -11.88 -7.30
C ALA A 49 14.50 -10.71 -6.31
N VAL A 50 14.62 -9.48 -6.80
CA VAL A 50 14.73 -8.26 -5.97
C VAL A 50 13.41 -7.95 -5.26
N ALA A 51 12.26 -8.24 -5.90
CA ALA A 51 10.95 -8.23 -5.24
C ALA A 51 10.79 -9.36 -4.19
N GLY A 52 11.80 -10.23 -4.05
CA GLY A 52 11.87 -11.29 -3.05
C GLY A 52 11.10 -12.56 -3.41
N LEU A 53 10.63 -12.69 -4.66
CA LEU A 53 9.90 -13.85 -5.15
C LEU A 53 10.86 -14.99 -5.47
N ARG A 54 10.58 -16.18 -4.93
CA ARG A 54 11.45 -17.35 -5.09
C ARG A 54 10.87 -18.30 -6.13
N LEU A 55 11.39 -18.22 -7.36
CA LEU A 55 11.04 -19.14 -8.43
C LEU A 55 12.17 -20.14 -8.67
N SER A 56 11.82 -21.41 -8.89
CA SER A 56 12.75 -22.37 -9.50
C SER A 56 12.99 -22.03 -10.97
N ALA A 57 14.09 -22.54 -11.55
CA ALA A 57 14.40 -22.33 -12.96
C ALA A 57 13.24 -22.75 -13.89
N ALA A 58 12.59 -23.88 -13.58
CA ALA A 58 11.44 -24.35 -14.36
C ALA A 58 10.22 -23.43 -14.25
N GLN A 59 9.96 -22.84 -13.06
CA GLN A 59 8.88 -21.87 -12.88
C GLN A 59 9.17 -20.55 -13.59
N LEU A 60 10.43 -20.09 -13.55
CA LEU A 60 10.85 -18.88 -14.23
C LEU A 60 10.74 -19.01 -15.75
N GLU A 61 11.17 -20.15 -16.32
CA GLU A 61 11.00 -20.43 -17.74
C GLU A 61 9.52 -20.51 -18.12
N LEU A 62 8.72 -21.25 -17.35
CA LEU A 62 7.28 -21.37 -17.58
C LEU A 62 6.57 -20.00 -17.63
N VAL A 63 6.87 -19.11 -16.68
CA VAL A 63 6.31 -17.77 -16.65
C VAL A 63 6.87 -16.92 -17.80
N SER A 64 8.18 -16.96 -18.05
CA SER A 64 8.80 -16.19 -19.13
C SER A 64 8.27 -16.57 -20.51
N ASP A 65 8.01 -17.86 -20.75
CA ASP A 65 7.43 -18.36 -21.99
C ASP A 65 5.96 -17.97 -22.14
N ALA A 66 5.18 -18.07 -21.04
CA ALA A 66 3.77 -17.73 -21.06
C ALA A 66 3.49 -16.24 -21.33
N PHE A 67 4.46 -15.37 -21.05
CA PHE A 67 4.37 -13.92 -21.27
C PHE A 67 5.45 -13.43 -22.23
N ALA A 68 5.96 -14.29 -23.12
CA ALA A 68 6.90 -13.85 -24.15
C ALA A 68 6.25 -12.79 -25.05
N SER A 69 7.02 -11.77 -25.43
CA SER A 69 6.51 -10.74 -26.35
C SER A 69 6.23 -11.33 -27.74
N ASP A 70 5.07 -10.97 -28.29
CA ASP A 70 4.68 -11.32 -29.66
C ASP A 70 5.60 -10.68 -30.72
N LYS A 71 6.30 -9.62 -30.35
CA LYS A 71 7.21 -8.86 -31.24
C LYS A 71 8.65 -9.35 -31.13
N ARG A 72 9.08 -9.73 -29.93
CA ARG A 72 10.48 -10.05 -29.59
C ARG A 72 10.55 -11.22 -28.60
N ARG A 73 10.88 -12.43 -29.08
CA ARG A 73 10.84 -13.67 -28.27
C ARG A 73 11.79 -13.70 -27.06
N ASP A 74 12.83 -12.86 -27.07
CA ASP A 74 13.80 -12.67 -25.97
C ASP A 74 13.28 -11.73 -24.87
N MET A 75 12.16 -11.06 -25.14
CA MET A 75 11.48 -10.16 -24.21
C MET A 75 10.25 -10.81 -23.60
N VAL A 76 9.93 -10.34 -22.40
CA VAL A 76 8.74 -10.68 -21.63
C VAL A 76 7.87 -9.44 -21.56
N ASP A 77 6.60 -9.58 -21.95
CA ASP A 77 5.56 -8.57 -21.72
C ASP A 77 5.19 -8.58 -20.24
N TRP A 78 5.89 -7.75 -19.47
CA TRP A 78 5.70 -7.67 -18.03
C TRP A 78 4.37 -7.00 -17.66
N GLN A 79 3.77 -6.24 -18.58
CA GLN A 79 2.44 -5.64 -18.39
C GLN A 79 1.35 -6.71 -18.48
N ALA A 80 1.43 -7.61 -19.46
CA ALA A 80 0.55 -8.76 -19.57
C ALA A 80 0.70 -9.70 -18.37
N PHE A 81 1.94 -9.93 -17.91
CA PHE A 81 2.21 -10.67 -16.67
C PHE A 81 1.54 -10.02 -15.45
N LEU A 82 1.74 -8.70 -15.22
CA LEU A 82 1.11 -8.00 -14.10
C LEU A 82 -0.40 -8.03 -14.18
N LYS A 83 -0.97 -7.76 -15.35
CA LYS A 83 -2.42 -7.84 -15.57
C LYS A 83 -2.95 -9.24 -15.25
N ARG A 84 -2.19 -10.29 -15.60
CA ARG A 84 -2.57 -11.66 -15.26
C ARG A 84 -2.43 -11.92 -13.75
N MET A 85 -1.43 -11.35 -13.09
CA MET A 85 -1.24 -11.42 -11.64
C MET A 85 -2.36 -10.69 -10.86
N GLU A 86 -2.85 -9.57 -11.37
CA GLU A 86 -3.98 -8.81 -10.81
C GLU A 86 -5.33 -9.50 -11.08
N LYS A 87 -5.46 -10.16 -12.24
CA LYS A 87 -6.62 -10.99 -12.57
C LYS A 87 -6.62 -12.26 -11.73
N THR A 88 -7.08 -12.15 -10.49
CA THR A 88 -7.47 -13.30 -9.68
C THR A 88 -8.79 -13.85 -10.22
N GLU A 89 -9.05 -15.15 -10.02
CA GLU A 89 -10.38 -15.73 -10.30
C GLU A 89 -11.44 -15.30 -9.26
N ASP A 90 -11.06 -14.44 -8.31
CA ASP A 90 -11.92 -13.84 -7.30
C ASP A 90 -12.10 -12.33 -7.56
N PRO A 91 -13.27 -11.91 -8.07
CA PRO A 91 -13.58 -10.50 -8.36
C PRO A 91 -13.41 -9.57 -7.13
N HIS A 92 -13.54 -10.10 -5.92
CA HIS A 92 -13.46 -9.30 -4.69
C HIS A 92 -12.03 -8.93 -4.32
N ALA A 93 -11.04 -9.78 -4.62
CA ALA A 93 -9.63 -9.51 -4.29
C ALA A 93 -9.03 -8.41 -5.18
N ASN A 94 -9.46 -8.32 -6.45
CA ASN A 94 -8.98 -7.29 -7.36
C ASN A 94 -9.62 -5.92 -7.07
N MET A 95 -10.90 -5.88 -6.68
CA MET A 95 -11.53 -4.65 -6.17
C MET A 95 -10.88 -4.19 -4.86
N ALA A 96 -10.61 -5.11 -3.93
CA ALA A 96 -9.93 -4.77 -2.67
C ALA A 96 -8.51 -4.21 -2.89
N ALA A 97 -7.75 -4.75 -3.85
CA ALA A 97 -6.41 -4.26 -4.15
C ALA A 97 -6.42 -2.85 -4.76
N SER A 98 -7.27 -2.59 -5.76
CA SER A 98 -7.43 -1.25 -6.34
C SER A 98 -7.97 -0.25 -5.32
N GLN A 99 -8.95 -0.66 -4.52
CA GLN A 99 -9.50 0.16 -3.45
C GLN A 99 -8.43 0.48 -2.39
N SER A 100 -7.55 -0.46 -2.03
CA SER A 100 -6.44 -0.21 -1.11
C SER A 100 -5.43 0.80 -1.65
N VAL A 101 -5.24 0.87 -2.97
CA VAL A 101 -4.37 1.86 -3.60
C VAL A 101 -5.03 3.24 -3.57
N GLU A 102 -6.31 3.33 -3.95
CA GLU A 102 -7.07 4.58 -3.91
C GLU A 102 -7.21 5.13 -2.49
N GLU A 103 -7.44 4.26 -1.50
CA GLU A 103 -7.50 4.63 -0.08
C GLU A 103 -6.14 5.14 0.43
N ALA A 104 -5.02 4.55 -0.03
CA ALA A 104 -3.68 5.02 0.33
C ALA A 104 -3.36 6.40 -0.27
N ASP A 105 -3.74 6.63 -1.54
CA ASP A 105 -3.56 7.93 -2.20
C ASP A 105 -4.43 9.01 -1.52
N LYS A 106 -5.69 8.68 -1.18
CA LYS A 106 -6.58 9.55 -0.40
C LYS A 106 -6.02 9.84 0.99
N LEU A 107 -5.47 8.84 1.67
CA LEU A 107 -4.84 9.03 2.98
C LEU A 107 -3.68 10.02 2.91
N GLU A 108 -2.81 9.91 1.91
CA GLU A 108 -1.70 10.84 1.71
C GLU A 108 -2.19 12.26 1.41
N GLU A 109 -3.25 12.41 0.61
CA GLU A 109 -3.88 13.72 0.37
C GLU A 109 -4.41 14.33 1.68
N ILE A 110 -5.12 13.54 2.50
CA ILE A 110 -5.65 13.98 3.79
C ILE A 110 -4.50 14.42 4.71
N LEU A 111 -3.47 13.60 4.89
CA LEU A 111 -2.31 13.91 5.71
C LEU A 111 -1.58 15.16 5.20
N GLY A 112 -1.42 15.30 3.88
CA GLY A 112 -0.84 16.48 3.24
C GLY A 112 -1.58 17.77 3.56
N ARG A 113 -2.92 17.77 3.52
CA ARG A 113 -3.74 18.94 3.91
C ARG A 113 -3.62 19.28 5.39
N ILE A 114 -3.59 18.26 6.25
CA ILE A 114 -3.41 18.44 7.70
C ILE A 114 -2.03 19.06 7.96
N ARG A 115 -0.95 18.47 7.43
CA ARG A 115 0.43 18.99 7.52
C ARG A 115 0.53 20.43 7.04
N THR A 116 -0.09 20.74 5.90
CA THR A 116 -0.08 22.10 5.34
C THR A 116 -0.74 23.08 6.31
N THR A 117 -1.88 22.70 6.88
CA THR A 117 -2.63 23.55 7.80
C THR A 117 -1.92 23.74 9.13
N THR A 118 -1.37 22.67 9.72
CA THR A 118 -0.62 22.76 10.98
C THR A 118 0.63 23.62 10.83
N ARG A 119 1.38 23.46 9.72
CA ARG A 119 2.54 24.30 9.41
C ARG A 119 2.18 25.76 9.17
N GLN A 120 1.16 26.05 8.36
CA GLN A 120 0.73 27.42 8.08
C GLN A 120 0.27 28.18 9.32
N ARG A 121 -0.29 27.47 10.30
CA ARG A 121 -0.83 28.04 11.54
C ARG A 121 0.09 27.86 12.75
N CYS A 122 1.29 27.30 12.55
CA CYS A 122 2.25 26.95 13.60
C CYS A 122 1.60 26.16 14.76
N LEU A 123 0.73 25.20 14.43
CA LEU A 123 0.03 24.37 15.40
C LEU A 123 0.82 23.10 15.67
N PHE A 124 1.07 22.81 16.95
CA PHE A 124 1.52 21.49 17.41
C PHE A 124 0.30 20.72 17.89
N LEU A 125 0.04 19.53 17.34
CA LEU A 125 -1.21 18.81 17.60
C LEU A 125 -1.21 18.09 18.94
N ARG A 126 -0.04 17.69 19.45
CA ARG A 126 0.09 16.91 20.70
C ARG A 126 -0.68 17.50 21.89
N PRO A 127 -0.58 18.80 22.23
CA PRO A 127 -1.28 19.37 23.38
C PRO A 127 -2.81 19.22 23.28
N PHE A 128 -3.38 19.41 22.08
CA PHE A 128 -4.83 19.28 21.87
C PHE A 128 -5.33 17.85 22.12
N PHE A 129 -4.51 16.83 21.83
CA PHE A 129 -4.85 15.44 22.15
C PHE A 129 -4.69 15.10 23.63
N GLN A 130 -3.71 15.71 24.30
CA GLN A 130 -3.43 15.44 25.72
C GLN A 130 -4.59 15.86 26.64
N ASP A 131 -5.38 16.85 26.25
CA ASP A 131 -6.61 17.22 26.96
C ASP A 131 -7.60 16.05 27.11
N TYR A 132 -7.59 15.11 26.16
CA TYR A 132 -8.42 13.90 26.16
C TYR A 132 -7.73 12.67 26.74
N ASP A 133 -6.40 12.70 26.90
CA ASP A 133 -5.58 11.55 27.32
C ASP A 133 -4.82 11.83 28.62
N ARG A 134 -5.56 12.12 29.69
CA ARG A 134 -5.02 12.42 31.04
C ARG A 134 -4.10 11.33 31.60
N ASN A 135 -4.27 10.09 31.15
CA ASN A 135 -3.48 8.94 31.59
C ASN A 135 -2.28 8.64 30.68
N ASN A 136 -2.00 9.50 29.68
CA ASN A 136 -0.90 9.36 28.72
C ASN A 136 -0.83 7.97 28.06
N ARG A 137 -2.00 7.43 27.67
CA ARG A 137 -2.07 6.14 26.96
C ARG A 137 -1.75 6.26 25.48
N TRP A 138 -1.55 7.47 24.98
CA TRP A 138 -1.34 7.80 23.57
C TRP A 138 -2.52 7.44 22.68
N GLN A 139 -3.72 7.36 23.28
CA GLN A 139 -4.93 6.92 22.60
C GLN A 139 -6.13 7.83 22.89
N VAL A 140 -6.90 8.11 21.84
CA VAL A 140 -8.18 8.84 21.92
C VAL A 140 -9.27 8.10 21.16
N THR A 141 -10.54 8.37 21.44
CA THR A 141 -11.64 7.78 20.66
C THR A 141 -11.76 8.46 19.29
N LYS A 142 -12.43 7.79 18.34
CA LYS A 142 -12.74 8.36 17.01
C LYS A 142 -13.37 9.76 17.11
N THR A 143 -14.37 9.92 17.98
CA THR A 143 -15.05 11.20 18.19
C THR A 143 -14.12 12.27 18.77
N GLN A 144 -13.26 11.91 19.73
CA GLN A 144 -12.32 12.85 20.34
C GLN A 144 -11.27 13.33 19.33
N MET A 145 -10.78 12.43 18.47
CA MET A 145 -9.86 12.80 17.40
C MET A 145 -10.46 13.85 16.47
N PHE A 146 -11.67 13.61 15.95
CA PHE A 146 -12.28 14.56 15.03
C PHE A 146 -12.72 15.85 15.70
N ALA A 147 -13.04 15.83 17.00
CA ALA A 147 -13.23 17.05 17.77
C ALA A 147 -11.96 17.91 17.80
N VAL A 148 -10.77 17.31 17.92
CA VAL A 148 -9.49 18.04 17.83
C VAL A 148 -9.30 18.67 16.45
N LEU A 149 -9.53 17.91 15.37
CA LEU A 149 -9.38 18.41 14.00
C LEU A 149 -10.41 19.52 13.67
N ASP A 150 -11.66 19.35 14.11
CA ASP A 150 -12.70 20.36 13.93
C ASP A 150 -12.37 21.66 14.71
N ASN A 151 -11.81 21.54 15.92
CA ASN A 151 -11.41 22.69 16.76
C ASN A 151 -10.32 23.54 16.09
N ILE A 152 -9.35 22.89 15.43
CA ILE A 152 -8.32 23.59 14.66
C ILE A 152 -8.78 24.00 13.25
N GLY A 153 -10.06 23.83 12.92
CA GLY A 153 -10.68 24.25 11.66
C GLY A 153 -10.37 23.35 10.47
N LEU A 154 -9.95 22.10 10.70
CA LEU A 154 -9.74 21.07 9.68
C LEU A 154 -11.01 20.22 9.57
N LYS A 155 -11.89 20.61 8.65
CA LYS A 155 -13.11 19.86 8.35
C LYS A 155 -12.81 18.76 7.32
N LEU A 156 -13.01 17.52 7.74
CA LEU A 156 -12.92 16.34 6.89
C LEU A 156 -14.32 15.82 6.57
N THR A 157 -14.50 15.23 5.39
CA THR A 157 -15.73 14.49 5.05
C THR A 157 -15.80 13.19 5.87
N ASP A 158 -16.99 12.58 5.97
CA ASP A 158 -17.12 11.31 6.73
C ASP A 158 -16.27 10.18 6.14
N GLU A 159 -16.12 10.12 4.81
CA GLU A 159 -15.23 9.18 4.13
C GLU A 159 -13.75 9.42 4.51
N GLU A 160 -13.30 10.68 4.49
CA GLU A 160 -11.94 11.03 4.88
C GLU A 160 -11.67 10.73 6.36
N ARG A 161 -12.67 10.93 7.22
CA ARG A 161 -12.62 10.56 8.64
C ARG A 161 -12.45 9.05 8.81
N ASP A 162 -13.16 8.25 8.03
CA ASP A 162 -13.06 6.79 8.08
C ASP A 162 -11.69 6.30 7.64
N ILE A 163 -11.19 6.80 6.51
CA ILE A 163 -9.85 6.46 5.97
C ILE A 163 -8.76 6.83 6.98
N LEU A 164 -8.80 8.07 7.49
CA LEU A 164 -7.80 8.54 8.43
C LEU A 164 -7.85 7.77 9.75
N PHE A 165 -9.04 7.49 10.28
CA PHE A 165 -9.18 6.72 11.51
C PHE A 165 -8.65 5.30 11.35
N ALA A 166 -8.98 4.62 10.24
CA ALA A 166 -8.53 3.25 9.96
C ALA A 166 -6.99 3.14 9.91
N ALA A 167 -6.31 4.15 9.38
CA ALA A 167 -4.85 4.17 9.27
C ALA A 167 -4.12 4.19 10.63
N PHE A 168 -4.73 4.79 11.66
CA PHE A 168 -4.13 4.96 12.99
C PHE A 168 -4.90 4.21 14.09
N GLN A 169 -5.85 3.35 13.71
CA GLN A 169 -6.71 2.61 14.63
C GLN A 169 -5.88 1.62 15.46
N VAL A 170 -6.15 1.59 16.77
CA VAL A 170 -5.53 0.65 17.70
C VAL A 170 -6.19 -0.72 17.55
N ARG A 171 -5.33 -1.74 17.47
CA ARG A 171 -5.73 -3.14 17.48
C ARG A 171 -5.41 -3.74 18.85
N GLU A 172 -6.38 -4.43 19.43
CA GLU A 172 -6.19 -5.27 20.62
C GLU A 172 -6.24 -6.73 20.18
N GLY A 173 -5.07 -7.31 19.93
CA GLY A 173 -4.96 -8.62 19.29
C GLY A 173 -5.54 -8.60 17.88
N VAL A 174 -6.60 -9.40 17.66
CA VAL A 174 -7.31 -9.49 16.37
C VAL A 174 -8.46 -8.47 16.26
N GLN A 175 -8.87 -7.84 17.37
CA GLN A 175 -10.03 -6.96 17.39
C GLN A 175 -9.65 -5.50 17.09
N LEU A 176 -10.43 -4.86 16.22
CA LEU A 176 -10.36 -3.43 15.96
C LEU A 176 -11.08 -2.68 17.09
N THR A 177 -10.44 -1.67 17.66
CA THR A 177 -11.03 -0.87 18.74
C THR A 177 -11.56 0.47 18.22
N ASN A 178 -12.44 1.14 18.96
CA ASN A 178 -12.84 2.53 18.64
C ASN A 178 -11.79 3.57 19.09
N ARG A 179 -10.52 3.18 19.21
CA ARG A 179 -9.41 4.04 19.66
C ARG A 179 -8.40 4.23 18.55
N MET A 180 -7.85 5.43 18.47
CA MET A 180 -6.76 5.80 17.58
C MET A 180 -5.50 6.07 18.39
N ASN A 181 -4.34 5.61 17.89
CA ASN A 181 -3.03 5.99 18.41
C ASN A 181 -2.63 7.37 17.87
N TYR A 182 -2.87 8.42 18.67
CA TYR A 182 -2.54 9.78 18.25
C TYR A 182 -1.04 10.09 18.28
N LYS A 183 -0.21 9.30 18.97
CA LYS A 183 1.25 9.48 18.92
C LYS A 183 1.77 9.27 17.50
N ASN A 184 1.32 8.21 16.84
CA ASN A 184 1.72 7.91 15.46
C ASN A 184 1.21 8.97 14.49
N PHE A 185 -0.05 9.40 14.65
CA PHE A 185 -0.64 10.47 13.84
C PHE A 185 0.11 11.80 13.99
N VAL A 186 0.39 12.23 15.23
CA VAL A 186 1.15 13.46 15.50
C VAL A 186 2.56 13.38 14.89
N ARG A 187 3.25 12.24 15.03
CA ARG A 187 4.57 12.06 14.43
C ARG A 187 4.53 12.22 12.90
N GLU A 188 3.48 11.70 12.27
CA GLU A 188 3.30 11.80 10.83
C GLU A 188 3.03 13.23 10.37
N VAL A 189 2.38 14.06 11.19
CA VAL A 189 1.91 15.40 10.79
C VAL A 189 2.87 16.52 11.21
N ASP A 190 3.45 16.44 12.40
CA ASP A 190 4.20 17.55 13.00
C ASP A 190 5.73 17.48 12.69
N ASP A 191 6.22 16.46 11.96
CA ASP A 191 7.66 16.23 11.66
C ASP A 191 8.56 16.38 12.90
N ILE A 192 8.09 15.91 14.06
CA ILE A 192 8.85 16.01 15.30
C ILE A 192 9.90 14.90 15.31
N GLU A 193 11.15 15.24 14.96
CA GLU A 193 12.32 14.48 15.44
C GLU A 193 12.31 14.56 16.97
N GLU A 194 12.04 13.45 17.65
CA GLU A 194 12.17 13.36 19.11
C GLU A 194 13.63 13.70 19.47
N ARG A 195 13.89 14.92 19.98
CA ARG A 195 15.15 15.31 20.65
C ARG A 195 15.13 14.94 22.12
#